data_AF-A0A6I9W5G2-F1
#
_entry.id   AF-A0A6I9W5G2-F1
#
_cell.length_a   1.000
_cell.length_b   1.000
_cell.length_c   1.000
_cell.angle_alpha   90.00
_cell.angle_beta   90.00
_cell.angle_gamma   90.00
#
_symmetry.space_group_name_H-M   'P 1'
#
loop_
_entity.id
_entity.type
_entity.pdbx_description
1 polymer ?
#
loop_
_entity_poly.entity_id
_entity_poly.type
_entity_poly.pdbx_seq_one_letter_code
_entity_poly.pdbx_strand_id
1 'polypeptide(L)'
;MASDRRSNQLKRKLVDAGSDSDNEIEKNAKHIKIRSEAPRLCPYLDTINRQFLDFDFEKLCSVSLSRINVYACLVCGKYFQGRGTNTYAYTHSVAESHHVFLNLHTLKFYCLPDNYEIVDSSLDDIKYVLNPTFDKMQIAQLDKSDKQSRAIDGSMYSPGIVGMNNIKANDYCNVILQALSHVTPLRDFFLRESNYSHVRRPPGDSSYLLVQRFGELMRKLWNPRNFKAHVSPHEMLQAVVLWSKKRFQFTEQGDPVDFLSWFLNALHLALNGTKKRDSSIIYKTFLGHMRIYTRKIPPLELEESQRSELLHTVEYGETVTESPFLYLTCDLPPPPLFKDQFTENIIPQVNLYTLLNKFNAVIEKEYKTYKENFMKRFEITELPPYLILYIKRFTKNTFFVEKNPTIVNFPVKNVDFGDILTPEVKAKHPYTTYDLVANIVHDGEPGQGTYRVHILHRATGQWYELQDLHVTQILPQMITLTEAYIQIYELRKDTHMENGDNKNKKNT
;
A
#
# COMPACT_ATOMS: atom_id res chain seq x y z
N MET A 1 -10.38 58.64 62.19
CA MET A 1 -9.17 58.31 61.42
C MET A 1 -9.37 58.91 60.02
N ALA A 2 -9.18 60.22 59.81
CA ALA A 2 -7.90 60.96 59.67
C ALA A 2 -6.99 60.29 58.61
N SER A 3 -6.41 60.91 57.59
CA SER A 3 -6.16 62.31 57.19
C SER A 3 -5.38 62.22 55.86
N ASP A 4 -5.69 62.95 54.78
CA ASP A 4 -5.27 64.32 54.44
C ASP A 4 -3.92 64.43 53.67
N ARG A 5 -4.00 65.05 52.47
CA ARG A 5 -3.06 65.96 51.74
C ARG A 5 -1.58 65.60 51.47
N ARG A 6 -1.17 65.80 50.20
CA ARG A 6 -0.29 66.90 49.65
C ARG A 6 0.19 66.50 48.25
N SER A 7 -0.23 67.11 47.13
CA SER A 7 0.11 68.44 46.56
C SER A 7 1.60 68.72 46.39
N ASN A 8 2.07 68.79 45.14
CA ASN A 8 2.97 69.85 44.68
C ASN A 8 2.90 70.01 43.15
N GLN A 9 2.20 71.07 42.74
CA GLN A 9 2.39 71.74 41.46
C GLN A 9 3.48 72.81 41.63
N LEU A 10 4.33 72.97 40.64
CA LEU A 10 5.00 74.25 40.37
C LEU A 10 4.77 74.60 38.89
N LYS A 11 4.09 75.73 38.69
CA LYS A 11 3.80 76.43 37.44
C LYS A 11 4.66 77.70 37.36
N ARG A 12 4.85 78.19 36.12
CA ARG A 12 5.15 79.57 35.63
C ARG A 12 6.45 79.59 34.81
N LYS A 13 6.63 80.31 33.70
CA LYS A 13 5.89 81.30 32.85
C LYS A 13 6.75 81.44 31.56
N LEU A 14 6.20 81.37 30.34
CA LEU A 14 5.80 82.47 29.42
C LEU A 14 6.91 83.43 28.89
N VAL A 15 7.08 83.39 27.55
CA VAL A 15 7.48 84.42 26.53
C VAL A 15 8.94 84.90 26.47
N ASP A 16 9.64 84.71 25.33
CA ASP A 16 9.88 85.76 24.32
C ASP A 16 10.54 85.24 23.01
N ALA A 17 10.38 86.02 21.94
CA ALA A 17 10.78 85.80 20.55
C ALA A 17 12.28 86.12 20.28
N GLY A 18 12.84 85.55 19.19
CA GLY A 18 14.09 86.04 18.60
C GLY A 18 14.90 85.02 17.79
N SER A 19 14.83 85.17 16.45
CA SER A 19 15.87 85.02 15.41
C SER A 19 17.03 84.00 15.49
N ASP A 20 17.18 83.31 14.35
CA ASP A 20 18.42 82.86 13.67
C ASP A 20 19.29 81.74 14.26
N SER A 21 19.29 80.61 13.53
CA SER A 21 20.43 80.10 12.76
C SER A 21 20.56 78.57 12.82
N ASP A 22 20.48 77.98 11.62
CA ASP A 22 21.13 76.77 11.14
C ASP A 22 21.29 75.57 12.07
N ASN A 23 20.56 74.48 11.78
CA ASN A 23 21.16 73.14 11.76
C ASN A 23 20.34 72.17 10.91
N GLU A 24 21.05 71.58 9.96
CA GLU A 24 20.63 70.63 8.95
C GLU A 24 20.07 69.33 9.55
N ILE A 25 18.90 68.89 9.08
CA ILE A 25 18.47 67.49 9.19
C ILE A 25 17.98 67.04 7.81
N GLU A 26 18.89 66.37 7.09
CA GLU A 26 18.59 65.63 5.86
C GLU A 26 17.50 64.58 6.10
N LYS A 27 16.36 64.75 5.42
CA LYS A 27 15.35 63.72 5.22
C LYS A 27 15.86 62.69 4.21
N ASN A 28 16.52 61.64 4.69
CA ASN A 28 16.82 60.46 3.87
C ASN A 28 15.60 59.52 3.80
N ALA A 29 14.68 59.82 2.88
CA ALA A 29 13.69 58.86 2.40
C ALA A 29 14.39 57.82 1.50
N LYS A 30 14.99 56.78 2.11
CA LYS A 30 15.49 55.63 1.36
C LYS A 30 14.32 54.72 0.98
N HIS A 31 13.81 54.92 -0.23
CA HIS A 31 13.10 53.90 -0.99
C HIS A 31 13.86 52.57 -0.92
N ILE A 32 13.32 51.60 -0.19
CA ILE A 32 13.72 50.19 -0.32
C ILE A 32 13.17 49.72 -1.67
N LYS A 33 13.97 49.90 -2.72
CA LYS A 33 13.77 49.21 -4.00
C LYS A 33 13.94 47.72 -3.74
N ILE A 34 12.83 46.99 -3.68
CA ILE A 34 12.83 45.54 -3.89
C ILE A 34 13.34 45.34 -5.32
N ARG A 35 14.64 45.05 -5.45
CA ARG A 35 15.20 44.55 -6.71
C ARG A 35 14.56 43.19 -6.94
N SER A 36 13.70 43.10 -7.94
CA SER A 36 13.41 41.85 -8.63
C SER A 36 14.71 41.41 -9.30
N GLU A 37 15.56 40.65 -8.60
CA GLU A 37 16.72 40.01 -9.21
C GLU A 37 16.21 39.08 -10.32
N ALA A 38 16.73 39.26 -11.53
CA ALA A 38 16.56 38.29 -12.60
C ALA A 38 17.02 36.90 -12.09
N PRO A 39 16.37 35.79 -12.51
CA PRO A 39 16.76 34.47 -12.06
C PRO A 39 18.24 34.26 -12.40
N ARG A 40 19.07 34.11 -11.37
CA ARG A 40 20.50 33.83 -11.55
C ARG A 40 20.60 32.47 -12.22
N LEU A 41 21.19 32.43 -13.42
CA LEU A 41 21.52 31.17 -14.08
C LEU A 41 22.61 30.50 -13.24
N CYS A 42 22.31 29.33 -12.66
CA CYS A 42 23.28 28.60 -11.86
C CYS A 42 24.29 27.92 -12.78
N PRO A 43 25.61 28.16 -12.65
CA PRO A 43 26.61 27.56 -13.51
C PRO A 43 26.86 26.08 -13.20
N TYR A 44 26.42 25.59 -12.04
CA TYR A 44 26.75 24.24 -11.54
C TYR A 44 25.69 23.17 -11.87
N LEU A 45 24.71 23.47 -12.73
CA LEU A 45 23.63 22.54 -13.05
C LEU A 45 24.10 21.29 -13.80
N ASP A 46 25.21 21.39 -14.52
CA ASP A 46 25.90 20.32 -15.22
C ASP A 46 26.55 19.29 -14.27
N THR A 47 26.88 19.70 -13.04
CA THR A 47 27.47 18.81 -12.02
C THR A 47 26.47 17.80 -11.43
N ILE A 48 25.18 17.96 -11.71
CA ILE A 48 24.12 17.12 -11.15
C ILE A 48 24.17 15.72 -11.75
N ASN A 49 24.38 14.72 -10.90
CA ASN A 49 24.36 13.32 -11.32
C ASN A 49 23.12 12.61 -10.77
N ARG A 50 22.14 12.43 -11.66
CA ARG A 50 20.86 11.79 -11.33
C ARG A 50 20.97 10.30 -11.01
N GLN A 51 22.05 9.62 -11.40
CA GLN A 51 22.24 8.18 -11.11
C GLN A 51 22.47 7.93 -9.61
N PHE A 52 23.06 8.89 -8.91
CA PHE A 52 23.28 8.81 -7.46
C PHE A 52 22.09 9.28 -6.63
N LEU A 53 21.05 9.84 -7.27
CA LEU A 53 19.87 10.31 -6.56
C LEU A 53 18.97 9.14 -6.20
N ASP A 54 18.87 8.90 -4.90
CA ASP A 54 17.95 7.94 -4.32
C ASP A 54 17.12 8.66 -3.26
N PHE A 55 15.80 8.64 -3.46
CA PHE A 55 14.82 9.32 -2.59
C PHE A 55 13.95 8.34 -1.82
N ASP A 56 14.34 7.06 -1.74
CA ASP A 56 13.58 5.98 -1.09
C ASP A 56 13.94 5.75 0.38
N PHE A 57 14.94 6.46 0.89
CA PHE A 57 15.42 6.34 2.27
C PHE A 57 14.93 7.47 3.16
N GLU A 58 15.08 7.29 4.48
CA GLU A 58 14.71 8.32 5.44
C GLU A 58 15.42 9.64 5.16
N LYS A 59 14.63 10.72 5.17
CA LYS A 59 15.08 12.11 4.96
C LYS A 59 15.79 12.66 6.21
N LEU A 60 16.91 12.05 6.58
CA LEU A 60 17.75 12.45 7.71
C LEU A 60 19.15 12.86 7.25
N CYS A 61 19.82 13.71 8.02
CA CYS A 61 21.21 14.05 7.74
C CYS A 61 22.13 12.87 8.02
N SER A 62 23.00 12.52 7.07
CA SER A 62 23.98 11.44 7.19
C SER A 62 25.05 11.67 8.27
N VAL A 63 25.16 12.89 8.81
CA VAL A 63 26.14 13.24 9.85
C VAL A 63 25.46 13.41 11.22
N SER A 64 24.44 14.26 11.32
CA SER A 64 23.78 14.57 12.59
C SER A 64 22.57 13.69 12.91
N LEU A 65 22.12 12.86 11.97
CA LEU A 65 20.88 12.07 12.04
C LEU A 65 19.61 12.92 12.27
N SER A 66 19.70 14.24 12.12
CA SER A 66 18.56 15.14 12.27
C SER A 66 17.62 15.08 11.07
N ARG A 67 16.32 15.20 11.32
CA ARG A 67 15.24 15.27 10.31
C ARG A 67 14.87 16.71 9.95
N ILE A 68 15.48 17.70 10.59
CA ILE A 68 15.11 19.11 10.47
C ILE A 68 15.97 19.78 9.41
N ASN A 69 15.34 20.44 8.43
CA ASN A 69 16.01 21.18 7.36
C ASN A 69 17.07 20.34 6.62
N VAL A 70 16.67 19.18 6.12
CA VAL A 70 17.55 18.27 5.40
C VAL A 70 17.59 18.62 3.91
N TYR A 71 18.79 18.65 3.35
CA TYR A 71 19.10 18.97 1.97
C TYR A 71 19.78 17.76 1.32
N ALA A 72 19.30 17.34 0.15
CA ALA A 72 19.96 16.34 -0.67
C ALA A 72 20.98 17.01 -1.58
N CYS A 73 22.23 16.57 -1.52
CA CYS A 73 23.28 16.95 -2.45
C CYS A 73 22.99 16.32 -3.82
N LEU A 74 22.84 17.12 -4.87
CA LEU A 74 22.47 16.61 -6.18
C LEU A 74 23.63 16.01 -6.98
N VAL A 75 24.85 16.14 -6.46
CA VAL A 75 26.06 15.58 -7.07
C VAL A 75 26.34 14.16 -6.56
N CYS A 76 26.23 13.93 -5.25
CA CYS A 76 26.57 12.65 -4.62
C CYS A 76 25.38 11.89 -3.99
N GLY A 77 24.18 12.48 -3.97
CA GLY A 77 22.96 11.87 -3.42
C GLY A 77 22.85 11.85 -1.89
N LYS A 78 23.89 12.23 -1.14
CA LYS A 78 23.90 12.23 0.33
C LYS A 78 23.07 13.38 0.92
N TYR A 79 22.57 13.17 2.13
CA TYR A 79 21.68 14.11 2.82
C TYR A 79 22.39 14.86 3.95
N PHE A 80 22.27 16.18 3.97
CA PHE A 80 22.95 17.05 4.92
C PHE A 80 21.97 18.04 5.57
N GLN A 81 22.19 18.34 6.86
CA GLN A 81 21.34 19.27 7.58
C GLN A 81 21.81 20.72 7.38
N GLY A 82 20.84 21.61 7.19
CA GLY A 82 20.98 23.06 7.21
C GLY A 82 21.60 23.62 5.93
N ARG A 83 21.52 24.95 5.78
CA ARG A 83 22.13 25.71 4.68
C ARG A 83 23.01 26.89 5.12
N GLY A 84 23.07 27.13 6.44
CA GLY A 84 23.85 28.22 7.01
C GLY A 84 25.34 27.88 7.04
N THR A 85 26.19 28.87 7.25
CA THR A 85 27.66 28.73 7.22
C THR A 85 28.21 27.66 8.16
N ASN A 86 27.56 27.43 9.32
CA ASN A 86 27.94 26.42 10.31
C ASN A 86 27.15 25.10 10.18
N THR A 87 26.63 24.79 8.99
CA THR A 87 25.79 23.60 8.78
C THR A 87 26.46 22.58 7.87
N TYR A 88 26.04 21.33 7.97
CA TYR A 88 26.69 20.22 7.26
C TYR A 88 26.56 20.31 5.74
N ALA A 89 25.48 20.87 5.20
CA ALA A 89 25.37 21.03 3.74
C ALA A 89 26.33 22.12 3.23
N TYR A 90 26.49 23.21 3.99
CA TYR A 90 27.44 24.26 3.65
C TYR A 90 28.88 23.75 3.71
N THR A 91 29.26 23.07 4.80
CA THR A 91 30.62 22.51 4.91
C THR A 91 30.89 21.45 3.84
N HIS A 92 29.90 20.60 3.52
CA HIS A 92 30.00 19.65 2.41
C HIS A 92 30.19 20.34 1.06
N SER A 93 29.48 21.45 0.82
CA SER A 93 29.59 22.18 -0.45
C SER A 93 30.99 22.71 -0.69
N VAL A 94 31.63 23.23 0.36
CA VAL A 94 32.99 23.79 0.27
C VAL A 94 34.04 22.69 0.26
N ALA A 95 33.88 21.64 1.08
CA ALA A 95 34.88 20.57 1.22
C ALA A 95 34.96 19.67 -0.02
N GLU A 96 33.81 19.31 -0.59
CA GLU A 96 33.72 18.37 -1.72
C GLU A 96 33.46 19.09 -3.06
N SER A 97 33.38 20.43 -3.06
CA SER A 97 33.03 21.24 -4.24
C SER A 97 31.69 20.83 -4.88
N HIS A 98 30.73 20.40 -4.05
CA HIS A 98 29.37 20.04 -4.47
C HIS A 98 28.42 21.19 -4.23
N HIS A 99 28.01 21.91 -5.27
CA HIS A 99 27.35 23.21 -5.07
C HIS A 99 25.82 23.15 -5.11
N VAL A 100 25.20 22.09 -5.63
CA VAL A 100 23.75 22.05 -5.86
C VAL A 100 23.03 21.16 -4.85
N PHE A 101 22.04 21.72 -4.17
CA PHE A 101 21.27 21.05 -3.12
C PHE A 101 19.76 21.20 -3.31
N LEU A 102 18.99 20.18 -2.92
CA LEU A 102 17.53 20.19 -2.88
C LEU A 102 17.06 20.12 -1.42
N ASN A 103 16.25 21.08 -0.98
CA ASN A 103 15.57 20.98 0.30
C ASN A 103 14.45 19.93 0.22
N LEU A 104 14.56 18.85 1.01
CA LEU A 104 13.65 17.70 0.95
C LEU A 104 12.24 17.99 1.50
N HIS A 105 12.04 19.10 2.20
CA HIS A 105 10.74 19.50 2.73
C HIS A 105 10.04 20.54 1.85
N THR A 106 10.76 21.58 1.43
CA THR A 106 10.19 22.68 0.64
C THR A 106 10.24 22.45 -0.86
N LEU A 107 10.95 21.41 -1.33
CA LEU A 107 11.17 21.09 -2.75
C LEU A 107 11.84 22.22 -3.54
N LYS A 108 12.58 23.08 -2.85
CA LYS A 108 13.35 24.19 -3.41
C LYS A 108 14.82 23.83 -3.59
N PHE A 109 15.38 24.24 -4.71
CA PHE A 109 16.80 24.04 -5.02
C PHE A 109 17.63 25.24 -4.56
N TYR A 110 18.84 24.99 -4.09
CA TYR A 110 19.77 26.00 -3.62
C TYR A 110 21.18 25.73 -4.12
N CYS A 111 21.89 26.79 -4.48
CA CYS A 111 23.33 26.75 -4.69
C CYS A 111 24.03 27.09 -3.38
N LEU A 112 24.92 26.24 -2.88
CA LEU A 112 25.80 26.50 -1.74
C LEU A 112 27.25 26.47 -2.25
N PRO A 113 28.18 27.27 -1.70
CA PRO A 113 28.05 28.12 -0.51
C PRO A 113 27.35 29.47 -0.75
N ASP A 114 27.15 29.89 -2.00
CA ASP A 114 26.61 31.22 -2.36
C ASP A 114 25.18 31.50 -1.86
N ASN A 115 24.45 30.45 -1.50
CA ASN A 115 23.16 30.44 -0.82
C ASN A 115 22.05 31.23 -1.54
N TYR A 116 21.89 31.00 -2.85
CA TYR A 116 20.75 31.49 -3.63
C TYR A 116 19.83 30.35 -4.09
N GLU A 117 18.54 30.65 -4.26
CA GLU A 117 17.55 29.69 -4.78
C GLU A 117 17.73 29.50 -6.28
N ILE A 118 17.73 28.25 -6.73
CA ILE A 118 17.82 27.88 -8.14
C ILE A 118 16.40 27.61 -8.64
N VAL A 119 15.97 28.33 -9.66
CA VAL A 119 14.67 28.14 -10.31
C VAL A 119 14.94 27.76 -11.77
N ASP A 120 14.87 26.46 -12.05
CA ASP A 120 15.11 25.90 -13.38
C ASP A 120 14.17 24.72 -13.64
N SER A 121 13.56 24.68 -14.84
CA SER A 121 12.61 23.64 -15.23
C SER A 121 13.26 22.28 -15.50
N SER A 122 14.57 22.25 -15.80
CA SER A 122 15.32 21.01 -16.00
C SER A 122 15.43 20.16 -14.73
N LEU A 123 15.12 20.72 -13.57
CA LEU A 123 15.17 20.05 -12.26
C LEU A 123 13.79 19.55 -11.81
N ASP A 124 12.73 19.79 -12.58
CA ASP A 124 11.38 19.37 -12.22
C ASP A 124 11.21 17.85 -12.26
N ASP A 125 12.05 17.14 -13.01
CA ASP A 125 12.14 15.68 -12.97
C ASP A 125 12.58 15.19 -11.58
N ILE A 126 13.60 15.81 -10.97
CA ILE A 126 14.08 15.48 -9.62
C ILE A 126 12.98 15.72 -8.58
N LYS A 127 12.25 16.84 -8.68
CA LYS A 127 11.09 17.09 -7.81
C LYS A 127 10.03 16.01 -7.96
N TYR A 128 9.77 15.61 -9.21
CA TYR A 128 8.76 14.61 -9.53
C TYR A 128 9.16 13.22 -9.03
N VAL A 129 10.45 12.83 -9.08
CA VAL A 129 10.91 11.55 -8.49
C VAL A 129 10.82 11.58 -6.97
N LEU A 130 11.17 12.68 -6.33
CA LEU A 130 11.09 12.82 -4.87
C LEU A 130 9.64 12.75 -4.35
N ASN A 131 8.70 13.37 -5.06
CA ASN A 131 7.28 13.33 -4.72
C ASN A 131 6.41 13.27 -5.99
N PRO A 132 6.17 12.08 -6.54
CA PRO A 132 5.36 11.93 -7.75
C PRO A 132 3.93 12.41 -7.49
N THR A 133 3.35 13.14 -8.44
CA THR A 133 1.98 13.66 -8.33
C THR A 133 1.15 13.19 -9.51
N PHE A 134 -0.11 12.86 -9.25
CA PHE A 134 -1.01 12.29 -10.25
C PHE A 134 -2.33 13.05 -10.33
N ASP A 135 -2.68 13.46 -11.55
CA ASP A 135 -3.97 14.06 -11.85
C ASP A 135 -5.03 13.01 -12.12
N LYS A 136 -6.31 13.38 -11.95
CA LYS A 136 -7.44 12.47 -12.20
C LYS A 136 -7.44 11.88 -13.61
N MET A 137 -7.06 12.69 -14.61
CA MET A 137 -6.97 12.24 -16.00
C MET A 137 -5.82 11.26 -16.21
N GLN A 138 -4.66 11.51 -15.59
CA GLN A 138 -3.52 10.61 -15.67
C GLN A 138 -3.86 9.25 -15.05
N ILE A 139 -4.50 9.25 -13.87
CA ILE A 139 -4.94 8.03 -13.18
C ILE A 139 -5.90 7.22 -14.06
N ALA A 140 -6.88 7.87 -14.68
CA ALA A 140 -7.83 7.20 -15.57
C ALA A 140 -7.18 6.61 -16.84
N GLN A 141 -6.00 7.11 -17.24
CA GLN A 141 -5.24 6.61 -18.38
C GLN A 141 -4.26 5.49 -18.01
N LEU A 142 -3.89 5.34 -16.72
CA LEU A 142 -2.93 4.32 -16.27
C LEU A 142 -3.36 2.90 -16.69
N ASP A 143 -4.65 2.58 -16.60
CA ASP A 143 -5.16 1.25 -16.95
C ASP A 143 -5.38 1.03 -18.45
N LYS A 144 -5.19 2.07 -19.28
CA LYS A 144 -5.44 2.03 -20.73
C LYS A 144 -4.18 2.17 -21.57
N SER A 145 -3.09 2.65 -20.98
CA SER A 145 -1.87 3.00 -21.68
C SER A 145 -0.84 1.89 -21.59
N ASP A 146 -0.42 1.34 -22.74
CA ASP A 146 0.74 0.44 -22.85
C ASP A 146 2.07 1.19 -23.04
N LYS A 147 2.13 2.44 -22.61
CA LYS A 147 3.35 3.23 -22.76
C LYS A 147 4.40 2.78 -21.75
N GLN A 148 5.43 2.10 -22.23
CA GLN A 148 6.63 1.85 -21.45
C GLN A 148 7.37 3.15 -21.12
N SER A 149 7.88 3.22 -19.90
CA SER A 149 8.71 4.29 -19.37
C SER A 149 10.18 3.90 -19.42
N ARG A 150 11.06 4.89 -19.49
CA ARG A 150 12.51 4.68 -19.56
C ARG A 150 13.17 5.30 -18.34
N ALA A 151 13.94 4.50 -17.61
CA ALA A 151 14.80 4.96 -16.52
C ALA A 151 16.11 5.58 -17.04
N ILE A 152 16.90 6.19 -16.16
CA ILE A 152 18.12 6.92 -16.57
C ILE A 152 19.22 5.97 -17.08
N ASP A 153 19.26 4.76 -16.56
CA ASP A 153 20.17 3.69 -17.02
C ASP A 153 19.78 3.10 -18.40
N GLY A 154 18.68 3.59 -19.01
CA GLY A 154 18.16 3.10 -20.27
C GLY A 154 17.24 1.89 -20.13
N SER A 155 17.03 1.37 -18.92
CA SER A 155 16.10 0.27 -18.69
C SER A 155 14.65 0.71 -18.96
N MET A 156 13.92 -0.15 -19.65
CA MET A 156 12.50 0.06 -19.93
C MET A 156 11.67 -0.63 -18.84
N TYR A 157 10.63 0.04 -18.36
CA TYR A 157 9.72 -0.52 -17.36
C TYR A 157 8.31 0.01 -17.57
N SER A 158 7.30 -0.73 -17.11
CA SER A 158 5.92 -0.27 -17.12
C SER A 158 5.56 0.25 -15.71
N PRO A 159 4.96 1.44 -15.56
CA PRO A 159 4.52 1.93 -14.25
C PRO A 159 3.61 0.91 -13.55
N GLY A 160 3.87 0.65 -12.26
CA GLY A 160 3.22 -0.42 -11.50
C GLY A 160 3.94 -1.78 -11.60
N ILE A 161 4.49 -2.12 -12.76
CA ILE A 161 5.27 -3.35 -12.99
C ILE A 161 6.76 -3.04 -12.77
N VAL A 162 7.11 -2.82 -11.51
CA VAL A 162 8.44 -2.36 -11.07
C VAL A 162 8.92 -3.23 -9.92
N GLY A 163 10.18 -3.65 -9.96
CA GLY A 163 10.77 -4.47 -8.89
C GLY A 163 10.89 -3.70 -7.56
N MET A 164 10.87 -4.41 -6.44
CA MET A 164 11.12 -3.84 -5.12
C MET A 164 12.35 -4.46 -4.44
N ASN A 165 13.12 -3.62 -3.75
CA ASN A 165 14.32 -4.10 -3.07
C ASN A 165 13.99 -5.09 -1.95
N ASN A 166 14.73 -6.20 -1.94
CA ASN A 166 14.83 -7.08 -0.79
C ASN A 166 16.03 -6.67 0.05
N ILE A 167 15.77 -6.22 1.27
CA ILE A 167 16.80 -5.78 2.22
C ILE A 167 17.43 -7.00 2.88
N LYS A 168 16.60 -7.96 3.31
CA LYS A 168 17.02 -9.25 3.88
C LYS A 168 15.96 -10.32 3.67
N ALA A 169 14.79 -10.14 4.30
CA ALA A 169 13.73 -11.14 4.35
C ALA A 169 12.34 -10.49 4.30
N ASN A 170 12.16 -9.48 3.44
CA ASN A 170 10.91 -8.72 3.31
C ASN A 170 10.09 -9.03 2.06
N ASP A 171 10.41 -10.12 1.37
CA ASP A 171 9.68 -10.61 0.20
C ASP A 171 8.18 -10.83 0.50
N TYR A 172 7.84 -11.34 1.69
CA TYR A 172 6.45 -11.50 2.15
C TYR A 172 5.67 -10.17 2.20
N CYS A 173 6.33 -9.07 2.59
CA CYS A 173 5.73 -7.73 2.53
C CYS A 173 5.66 -7.24 1.08
N ASN A 174 6.72 -7.46 0.30
CA ASN A 174 6.81 -7.00 -1.07
C ASN A 174 5.66 -7.53 -1.92
N VAL A 175 5.40 -8.84 -1.87
CA VAL A 175 4.31 -9.46 -2.65
C VAL A 175 2.93 -8.91 -2.29
N ILE A 176 2.67 -8.62 -1.00
CA ILE A 176 1.39 -8.01 -0.57
C ILE A 176 1.30 -6.58 -1.08
N LEU A 177 2.36 -5.78 -0.94
CA LEU A 177 2.37 -4.38 -1.39
C LEU A 177 2.18 -4.28 -2.91
N GLN A 178 2.79 -5.18 -3.69
CA GLN A 178 2.56 -5.28 -5.14
C GLN A 178 1.14 -5.74 -5.49
N ALA A 179 0.62 -6.75 -4.79
CA ALA A 179 -0.74 -7.23 -5.05
C ALA A 179 -1.78 -6.12 -4.79
N LEU A 180 -1.60 -5.37 -3.70
CA LEU A 180 -2.46 -4.23 -3.36
C LEU A 180 -2.27 -3.03 -4.29
N SER A 181 -1.08 -2.83 -4.89
CA SER A 181 -0.82 -1.72 -5.82
C SER A 181 -1.56 -1.86 -7.15
N HIS A 182 -2.01 -3.07 -7.48
CA HIS A 182 -2.78 -3.36 -8.70
C HIS A 182 -4.29 -3.46 -8.45
N VAL A 183 -4.74 -3.18 -7.23
CA VAL A 183 -6.16 -3.01 -6.90
C VAL A 183 -6.56 -1.57 -7.24
N THR A 184 -7.25 -1.38 -8.37
CA THR A 184 -7.51 -0.05 -8.96
C THR A 184 -8.12 0.97 -7.99
N PRO A 185 -9.21 0.67 -7.24
CA PRO A 185 -9.79 1.63 -6.31
C PRO A 185 -8.83 2.04 -5.18
N LEU A 186 -8.01 1.09 -4.71
CA LEU A 186 -7.04 1.31 -3.65
C LEU A 186 -5.88 2.16 -4.17
N ARG A 187 -5.30 1.77 -5.32
CA ARG A 187 -4.26 2.51 -6.01
C ARG A 187 -4.68 3.96 -6.25
N ASP A 188 -5.81 4.17 -6.91
CA ASP A 188 -6.28 5.51 -7.30
C ASP A 188 -6.53 6.41 -6.08
N PHE A 189 -6.96 5.80 -4.97
CA PHE A 189 -7.09 6.51 -3.69
C PHE A 189 -5.74 6.99 -3.16
N PHE A 190 -4.73 6.12 -3.16
CA PHE A 190 -3.40 6.39 -2.61
C PHE A 190 -2.47 7.20 -3.53
N LEU A 191 -2.73 7.22 -4.85
CA LEU A 191 -1.97 8.08 -5.79
C LEU A 191 -2.24 9.58 -5.58
N ARG A 192 -3.36 9.95 -4.95
CA ARG A 192 -3.70 11.35 -4.64
C ARG A 192 -3.71 11.59 -3.14
N GLU A 193 -2.69 12.31 -2.68
CA GLU A 193 -2.55 12.67 -1.27
C GLU A 193 -3.76 13.45 -0.72
N SER A 194 -4.44 14.24 -1.56
CA SER A 194 -5.67 14.96 -1.21
C SER A 194 -6.79 14.06 -0.68
N ASN A 195 -6.80 12.76 -1.03
CA ASN A 195 -7.85 11.84 -0.62
C ASN A 195 -7.75 11.44 0.85
N TYR A 196 -6.55 11.49 1.44
CA TYR A 196 -6.30 11.06 2.83
C TYR A 196 -5.62 12.11 3.70
N SER A 197 -5.15 13.24 3.12
CA SER A 197 -4.54 14.36 3.83
C SER A 197 -5.45 14.99 4.89
N HIS A 198 -6.76 14.99 4.66
CA HIS A 198 -7.75 15.67 5.52
C HIS A 198 -8.26 14.82 6.69
N VAL A 199 -7.79 13.59 6.83
CA VAL A 199 -8.21 12.69 7.92
C VAL A 199 -7.77 13.28 9.27
N ARG A 200 -8.74 13.81 10.04
CA ARG A 200 -8.53 14.40 11.37
C ARG A 200 -8.05 13.35 12.36
N ARG A 201 -7.06 13.67 13.19
CA ARG A 201 -6.41 12.69 14.07
C ARG A 201 -6.16 13.19 15.49
N PRO A 202 -6.14 12.28 16.47
CA PRO A 202 -5.69 12.59 17.82
C PRO A 202 -4.23 13.05 17.83
N PRO A 203 -3.84 14.00 18.69
CA PRO A 203 -2.44 14.35 18.89
C PRO A 203 -1.62 13.13 19.31
N GLY A 204 -0.48 12.89 18.64
CA GLY A 204 0.41 11.76 18.94
C GLY A 204 0.08 10.45 18.23
N ASP A 205 -0.96 10.40 17.39
CA ASP A 205 -1.25 9.22 16.58
C ASP A 205 -0.24 9.07 15.44
N SER A 206 0.69 8.12 15.58
CA SER A 206 1.64 7.80 14.54
C SER A 206 1.06 6.88 13.44
N SER A 207 -0.22 6.44 13.52
CA SER A 207 -0.78 5.36 12.66
C SER A 207 -0.88 5.79 11.21
N TYR A 208 -1.10 7.08 11.03
CA TYR A 208 -1.07 7.72 9.74
C TYR A 208 0.30 7.76 9.08
N LEU A 209 1.38 7.45 9.78
CA LEU A 209 2.64 7.23 9.10
C LEU A 209 2.50 6.06 8.11
N LEU A 210 1.76 5.00 8.46
CA LEU A 210 1.46 3.87 7.57
C LEU A 210 0.67 4.34 6.34
N VAL A 211 -0.43 5.05 6.60
CA VAL A 211 -1.04 6.11 5.78
C VAL A 211 -0.22 6.65 4.60
N GLN A 212 0.69 7.55 5.01
CA GLN A 212 1.55 8.36 4.17
C GLN A 212 2.58 7.52 3.44
N ARG A 213 3.27 6.61 4.14
CA ARG A 213 4.34 5.80 3.53
C ARG A 213 3.78 4.85 2.48
N PHE A 214 2.58 4.32 2.68
CA PHE A 214 1.92 3.51 1.67
C PHE A 214 1.55 4.35 0.44
N GLY A 215 1.01 5.55 0.64
CA GLY A 215 0.73 6.48 -0.46
C GLY A 215 1.98 6.96 -1.21
N GLU A 216 3.07 7.23 -0.50
CA GLU A 216 4.37 7.55 -1.11
C GLU A 216 4.91 6.37 -1.93
N LEU A 217 4.87 5.15 -1.38
CA LEU A 217 5.29 3.95 -2.11
C LEU A 217 4.44 3.72 -3.37
N MET A 218 3.11 3.85 -3.28
CA MET A 218 2.21 3.72 -4.43
C MET A 218 2.56 4.71 -5.54
N ARG A 219 2.79 5.98 -5.17
CA ARG A 219 3.17 7.04 -6.12
C ARG A 219 4.52 6.75 -6.79
N LYS A 220 5.47 6.16 -6.06
CA LYS A 220 6.78 5.75 -6.60
C LYS A 220 6.70 4.53 -7.51
N LEU A 221 5.92 3.51 -7.15
CA LEU A 221 5.72 2.31 -7.98
C LEU A 221 5.06 2.65 -9.32
N TRP A 222 4.08 3.55 -9.31
CA TRP A 222 3.35 3.99 -10.50
C TRP A 222 3.96 5.22 -11.18
N ASN A 223 5.17 5.63 -10.80
CA ASN A 223 5.84 6.79 -11.38
C ASN A 223 6.35 6.47 -12.81
N PRO A 224 5.89 7.18 -13.86
CA PRO A 224 6.37 7.00 -15.24
C PRO A 224 7.72 7.65 -15.54
N ARG A 225 8.34 8.33 -14.57
CA ARG A 225 9.60 9.07 -14.72
C ARG A 225 10.59 8.72 -13.61
N ASN A 226 10.64 7.46 -13.17
CA ASN A 226 11.62 7.01 -12.19
C ASN A 226 13.02 7.06 -12.77
N PHE A 227 13.99 7.33 -11.90
CA PHE A 227 15.40 7.26 -12.26
C PHE A 227 15.92 5.84 -12.39
N LYS A 228 15.28 4.89 -11.70
CA LYS A 228 15.60 3.45 -11.67
C LYS A 228 14.34 2.64 -11.93
N ALA A 229 14.47 1.48 -12.59
CA ALA A 229 13.36 0.53 -12.80
C ALA A 229 13.05 -0.35 -11.57
N HIS A 230 13.38 0.13 -10.37
CA HIS A 230 13.04 -0.51 -9.09
C HIS A 230 12.84 0.55 -8.01
N VAL A 231 12.11 0.20 -6.95
CA VAL A 231 11.81 1.08 -5.81
C VAL A 231 12.16 0.37 -4.51
N SER A 232 12.79 1.08 -3.58
CA SER A 232 13.06 0.54 -2.26
C SER A 232 11.88 0.79 -1.31
N PRO A 233 11.23 -0.25 -0.74
CA PRO A 233 10.12 -0.07 0.21
C PRO A 233 10.60 0.26 1.63
N HIS A 234 11.84 0.72 1.83
CA HIS A 234 12.45 0.84 3.15
C HIS A 234 11.65 1.70 4.14
N GLU A 235 11.25 2.92 3.76
CA GLU A 235 10.45 3.80 4.63
C GLU A 235 9.08 3.17 4.98
N MET A 236 8.49 2.43 4.05
CA MET A 236 7.24 1.71 4.27
C MET A 236 7.43 0.57 5.27
N LEU A 237 8.50 -0.22 5.11
CA LEU A 237 8.82 -1.32 6.02
C LEU A 237 9.16 -0.83 7.43
N GLN A 238 9.84 0.31 7.56
CA GLN A 238 10.07 0.93 8.87
C GLN A 238 8.75 1.34 9.55
N ALA A 239 7.81 1.94 8.79
CA ALA A 239 6.49 2.27 9.32
C ALA A 239 5.72 1.01 9.76
N VAL A 240 5.82 -0.07 8.98
CA VAL A 240 5.26 -1.40 9.32
C VAL A 240 5.87 -1.94 10.61
N VAL A 241 7.19 -1.95 10.76
CA VAL A 241 7.88 -2.44 11.97
C VAL A 241 7.44 -1.66 13.20
N LEU A 242 7.38 -0.33 13.09
CA LEU A 242 7.00 0.55 14.19
C LEU A 242 5.56 0.28 14.65
N TRP A 243 4.63 0.17 13.70
CA TRP A 243 3.19 0.01 14.00
C TRP A 243 2.77 -1.39 14.36
N SER A 244 3.46 -2.38 13.81
CA SER A 244 3.25 -3.77 14.18
C SER A 244 3.89 -4.13 15.52
N LYS A 245 4.52 -3.17 16.21
CA LYS A 245 5.28 -3.38 17.45
C LYS A 245 6.34 -4.47 17.28
N LYS A 246 7.08 -4.42 16.16
CA LYS A 246 8.10 -5.39 15.74
C LYS A 246 7.57 -6.80 15.44
N ARG A 247 6.26 -6.98 15.21
CA ARG A 247 5.71 -8.27 14.74
C ARG A 247 6.15 -8.58 13.30
N PHE A 248 6.14 -7.58 12.43
CA PHE A 248 6.55 -7.74 11.02
C PHE A 248 7.89 -7.05 10.80
N GLN A 249 8.98 -7.80 10.96
CA GLN A 249 10.34 -7.33 10.73
C GLN A 249 10.75 -7.59 9.28
N PHE A 250 11.68 -6.80 8.76
CA PHE A 250 12.28 -7.06 7.44
C PHE A 250 13.59 -7.86 7.55
N THR A 251 14.03 -8.18 8.77
CA THR A 251 15.20 -9.03 9.07
C THR A 251 14.83 -10.51 9.22
N GLU A 252 13.56 -10.80 9.48
CA GLU A 252 13.00 -12.14 9.64
C GLU A 252 11.76 -12.24 8.75
N GLN A 253 11.64 -13.33 8.01
CA GLN A 253 10.54 -13.54 7.08
C GLN A 253 9.25 -13.85 7.86
N GLY A 254 8.19 -13.08 7.58
CA GLY A 254 6.85 -13.33 8.11
C GLY A 254 5.97 -14.09 7.12
N ASP A 255 4.74 -14.35 7.53
CA ASP A 255 3.70 -14.89 6.66
C ASP A 255 2.93 -13.75 5.95
N PRO A 256 2.82 -13.76 4.60
CA PRO A 256 2.05 -12.76 3.88
C PRO A 256 0.58 -12.67 4.31
N VAL A 257 -0.06 -13.75 4.75
CA VAL A 257 -1.48 -13.71 5.15
C VAL A 257 -1.67 -12.95 6.45
N ASP A 258 -0.76 -13.16 7.41
CA ASP A 258 -0.74 -12.44 8.68
C ASP A 258 -0.46 -10.97 8.45
N PHE A 259 0.51 -10.67 7.58
CA PHE A 259 0.83 -9.31 7.20
C PHE A 259 -0.36 -8.64 6.50
N LEU A 260 -0.99 -9.28 5.51
CA LEU A 260 -2.16 -8.77 4.80
C LEU A 260 -3.32 -8.47 5.76
N SER A 261 -3.66 -9.42 6.62
CA SER A 261 -4.75 -9.30 7.59
C SER A 261 -4.51 -8.14 8.55
N TRP A 262 -3.30 -8.04 9.10
CA TRP A 262 -2.92 -6.90 9.93
C TRP A 262 -2.93 -5.59 9.15
N PHE A 263 -2.38 -5.59 7.94
CA PHE A 263 -2.15 -4.39 7.15
C PHE A 263 -3.46 -3.75 6.68
N LEU A 264 -4.41 -4.54 6.17
CA LEU A 264 -5.73 -4.02 5.77
C LEU A 264 -6.49 -3.44 6.97
N ASN A 265 -6.44 -4.11 8.13
CA ASN A 265 -7.06 -3.63 9.36
C ASN A 265 -6.37 -2.36 9.89
N ALA A 266 -5.04 -2.31 9.88
CA ALA A 266 -4.27 -1.16 10.30
C ALA A 266 -4.54 0.06 9.42
N LEU A 267 -4.58 -0.12 8.09
CA LEU A 267 -4.96 0.94 7.15
C LEU A 267 -6.42 1.40 7.36
N HIS A 268 -7.35 0.47 7.58
CA HIS A 268 -8.74 0.81 7.86
C HIS A 268 -8.85 1.69 9.11
N LEU A 269 -8.18 1.33 10.20
CA LEU A 269 -8.17 2.09 11.44
C LEU A 269 -7.47 3.45 11.27
N ALA A 270 -6.32 3.49 10.59
CA ALA A 270 -5.56 4.72 10.34
C ALA A 270 -6.30 5.73 9.43
N LEU A 271 -7.26 5.26 8.64
CA LEU A 271 -8.16 6.09 7.82
C LEU A 271 -9.44 6.51 8.57
N ASN A 272 -9.51 6.31 9.90
CA ASN A 272 -10.71 6.49 10.73
C ASN A 272 -11.92 5.67 10.23
N GLY A 273 -11.65 4.47 9.72
CA GLY A 273 -12.67 3.53 9.32
C GLY A 273 -13.61 3.19 10.47
N THR A 274 -14.88 2.99 10.14
CA THR A 274 -15.93 2.56 11.07
C THR A 274 -16.49 1.22 10.58
N LYS A 275 -17.47 0.66 11.30
CA LYS A 275 -18.12 -0.59 10.88
C LYS A 275 -18.93 -0.47 9.57
N LYS A 276 -19.10 0.74 9.02
CA LYS A 276 -19.87 0.96 7.77
C LYS A 276 -19.02 0.64 6.55
N ARG A 277 -19.64 0.08 5.50
CA ARG A 277 -18.98 -0.28 4.24
C ARG A 277 -18.22 0.89 3.58
N ASP A 278 -18.83 2.07 3.53
CA ASP A 278 -18.24 3.26 2.89
C ASP A 278 -17.32 4.07 3.79
N SER A 279 -16.97 3.57 4.99
CA SER A 279 -16.17 4.35 5.93
C SER A 279 -14.71 4.52 5.50
N SER A 280 -14.20 3.59 4.70
CA SER A 280 -12.79 3.57 4.26
C SER A 280 -12.71 2.94 2.87
N ILE A 281 -11.66 3.27 2.13
CA ILE A 281 -11.41 2.63 0.84
C ILE A 281 -11.22 1.12 0.98
N ILE A 282 -10.67 0.65 2.10
CA ILE A 282 -10.45 -0.77 2.39
C ILE A 282 -11.79 -1.51 2.43
N TYR A 283 -12.74 -1.05 3.24
CA TYR A 283 -14.06 -1.70 3.35
C TYR A 283 -14.88 -1.54 2.08
N LYS A 284 -14.80 -0.41 1.40
CA LYS A 284 -15.48 -0.23 0.11
C LYS A 284 -15.00 -1.23 -0.94
N THR A 285 -13.73 -1.63 -0.87
CA THR A 285 -13.07 -2.47 -1.88
C THR A 285 -13.15 -3.96 -1.56
N PHE A 286 -12.88 -4.35 -0.30
CA PHE A 286 -12.69 -5.76 0.09
C PHE A 286 -13.74 -6.31 1.06
N LEU A 287 -14.61 -5.47 1.65
CA LEU A 287 -15.58 -5.96 2.63
C LEU A 287 -16.67 -6.79 1.96
N GLY A 288 -16.73 -8.07 2.32
CA GLY A 288 -17.86 -8.94 2.09
C GLY A 288 -18.56 -9.30 3.41
N HIS A 289 -19.73 -9.92 3.30
CA HIS A 289 -20.47 -10.44 4.45
C HIS A 289 -20.80 -11.91 4.25
N MET A 290 -20.73 -12.67 5.34
CA MET A 290 -21.13 -14.06 5.37
C MET A 290 -21.97 -14.37 6.60
N ARG A 291 -22.83 -15.37 6.48
CA ARG A 291 -23.51 -16.04 7.60
C ARG A 291 -22.75 -17.30 7.96
N ILE A 292 -22.54 -17.47 9.25
CA ILE A 292 -21.92 -18.66 9.82
C ILE A 292 -23.00 -19.32 10.67
N TYR A 293 -23.41 -20.49 10.20
CA TYR A 293 -24.31 -21.37 10.92
C TYR A 293 -23.45 -22.31 11.76
N THR A 294 -23.63 -22.30 13.07
CA THR A 294 -22.85 -23.11 14.02
C THR A 294 -23.79 -24.00 14.80
N ARG A 295 -23.52 -25.30 14.78
CA ARG A 295 -24.23 -26.33 15.55
C ARG A 295 -23.23 -27.07 16.44
N LYS A 296 -23.52 -27.18 17.73
CA LYS A 296 -22.69 -27.96 18.66
C LYS A 296 -22.92 -29.46 18.42
N ILE A 297 -21.88 -30.27 18.54
CA ILE A 297 -21.98 -31.73 18.41
C ILE A 297 -22.01 -32.32 19.82
N PRO A 298 -23.02 -33.15 20.16
CA PRO A 298 -23.03 -33.88 21.42
C PRO A 298 -21.78 -34.75 21.59
N PRO A 299 -21.25 -34.91 22.81
CA PRO A 299 -20.14 -35.80 23.09
C PRO A 299 -20.36 -37.20 22.50
N LEU A 300 -19.32 -37.76 21.88
CA LEU A 300 -19.36 -39.09 21.26
C LEU A 300 -19.43 -40.23 22.29
N GLU A 301 -19.12 -39.94 23.55
CA GLU A 301 -19.12 -40.89 24.67
C GLU A 301 -20.53 -41.22 25.21
N LEU A 302 -21.54 -40.41 24.86
CA LEU A 302 -22.92 -40.58 25.32
C LEU A 302 -23.66 -41.63 24.47
N GLU A 303 -24.61 -42.33 25.09
CA GLU A 303 -25.50 -43.26 24.38
C GLU A 303 -26.34 -42.53 23.31
N GLU A 304 -26.72 -43.26 22.26
CA GLU A 304 -27.42 -42.72 21.09
C GLU A 304 -28.78 -42.09 21.44
N SER A 305 -29.48 -42.65 22.43
CA SER A 305 -30.72 -42.12 23.02
C SER A 305 -30.50 -40.73 23.64
N GLN A 306 -29.50 -40.60 24.50
CA GLN A 306 -29.13 -39.35 25.18
C GLN A 306 -28.64 -38.29 24.19
N ARG A 307 -27.89 -38.70 23.16
CA ARG A 307 -27.46 -37.81 22.07
C ARG A 307 -28.65 -37.24 21.30
N SER A 308 -29.64 -38.08 21.00
CA SER A 308 -30.86 -37.68 20.32
C SER A 308 -31.66 -36.66 21.15
N GLU A 309 -31.81 -36.91 22.45
CA GLU A 309 -32.46 -35.95 23.38
C GLU A 309 -31.72 -34.61 23.43
N LEU A 310 -30.39 -34.62 23.50
CA LEU A 310 -29.58 -33.40 23.52
C LEU A 310 -29.72 -32.58 22.23
N LEU A 311 -29.85 -33.22 21.06
CA LEU A 311 -30.06 -32.51 19.78
C LEU A 311 -31.37 -31.71 19.74
N HIS A 312 -32.38 -32.09 20.54
CA HIS A 312 -33.63 -31.34 20.66
C HIS A 312 -33.55 -30.14 21.62
N THR A 313 -32.44 -29.99 22.35
CA THR A 313 -32.26 -28.84 23.24
C THR A 313 -31.75 -27.62 22.48
N VAL A 314 -32.06 -26.43 23.00
CA VAL A 314 -31.67 -25.14 22.39
C VAL A 314 -30.15 -24.98 22.27
N GLU A 315 -29.38 -25.62 23.16
CA GLU A 315 -27.90 -25.56 23.15
C GLU A 315 -27.28 -26.23 21.92
N TYR A 316 -27.86 -27.34 21.46
CA TYR A 316 -27.40 -28.07 20.27
C TYR A 316 -28.16 -27.67 19.00
N GLY A 317 -29.05 -26.67 19.12
CA GLY A 317 -29.69 -26.02 17.99
C GLY A 317 -28.70 -25.26 17.12
N GLU A 318 -29.12 -24.95 15.90
CA GLU A 318 -28.31 -24.16 14.99
C GLU A 318 -28.37 -22.68 15.35
N THR A 319 -27.20 -22.06 15.52
CA THR A 319 -27.06 -20.62 15.75
C THR A 319 -26.55 -19.94 14.48
N VAL A 320 -27.16 -18.80 14.12
CA VAL A 320 -26.76 -18.03 12.94
C VAL A 320 -26.08 -16.75 13.39
N THR A 321 -24.89 -16.50 12.87
CA THR A 321 -24.12 -15.27 13.13
C THR A 321 -23.70 -14.63 11.81
N GLU A 322 -23.92 -13.33 11.68
CA GLU A 322 -23.42 -12.56 10.54
C GLU A 322 -22.03 -12.01 10.86
N SER A 323 -21.07 -12.28 9.99
CA SER A 323 -19.68 -11.82 10.12
C SER A 323 -19.21 -11.14 8.84
N PRO A 324 -18.59 -9.95 8.93
CA PRO A 324 -17.84 -9.39 7.82
C PRO A 324 -16.56 -10.20 7.55
N PHE A 325 -16.06 -10.13 6.33
CA PHE A 325 -14.74 -10.66 5.96
C PHE A 325 -14.02 -9.73 4.98
N LEU A 326 -12.69 -9.74 5.04
CA LEU A 326 -11.81 -9.06 4.06
C LEU A 326 -11.17 -10.05 3.08
N TYR A 327 -11.09 -11.32 3.47
CA TYR A 327 -10.58 -12.42 2.66
C TYR A 327 -11.27 -13.73 3.06
N LEU A 328 -11.32 -14.69 2.13
CA LEU A 328 -11.87 -16.01 2.35
C LEU A 328 -10.74 -17.04 2.47
N THR A 329 -10.77 -17.84 3.53
CA THR A 329 -9.80 -18.93 3.72
C THR A 329 -10.29 -20.22 3.07
N CYS A 330 -9.62 -20.66 2.02
CA CYS A 330 -9.80 -21.93 1.33
C CYS A 330 -8.89 -22.99 1.96
N ASP A 331 -9.48 -24.06 2.48
CA ASP A 331 -8.74 -25.17 3.08
C ASP A 331 -8.42 -26.20 2.00
N LEU A 332 -7.14 -26.51 1.83
CA LEU A 332 -6.72 -27.58 0.93
C LEU A 332 -7.05 -28.96 1.55
N PRO A 333 -7.43 -29.95 0.73
CA PRO A 333 -7.54 -31.33 1.21
C PRO A 333 -6.17 -31.80 1.72
N PRO A 334 -6.14 -32.66 2.75
CA PRO A 334 -4.88 -33.21 3.24
C PRO A 334 -4.19 -33.99 2.10
N PRO A 335 -2.86 -33.88 1.97
CA PRO A 335 -2.16 -34.66 0.97
C PRO A 335 -2.38 -36.16 1.24
N PRO A 336 -2.53 -37.01 0.20
CA PRO A 336 -2.71 -38.44 0.40
C PRO A 336 -1.51 -39.01 1.17
N LEU A 337 -1.81 -39.70 2.28
CA LEU A 337 -0.80 -40.26 3.19
C LEU A 337 0.01 -41.39 2.56
N PHE A 338 -0.58 -42.08 1.57
CA PHE A 338 0.05 -43.17 0.84
C PHE A 338 0.36 -42.69 -0.58
N LYS A 339 1.63 -42.75 -0.96
CA LYS A 339 2.09 -42.55 -2.33
C LYS A 339 2.09 -43.92 -3.00
N ASP A 340 1.21 -44.14 -3.97
CA ASP A 340 1.31 -45.32 -4.85
C ASP A 340 2.65 -45.29 -5.61
N GLN A 341 3.23 -46.45 -5.92
CA GLN A 341 4.50 -46.59 -6.67
C GLN A 341 4.50 -45.87 -8.03
N PHE A 342 3.32 -45.57 -8.61
CA PHE A 342 3.17 -44.79 -9.85
C PHE A 342 2.99 -43.27 -9.62
N THR A 343 2.82 -42.84 -8.36
CA THR A 343 2.51 -41.45 -7.96
C THR A 343 3.64 -40.76 -7.20
N GLU A 344 4.82 -41.39 -7.06
CA GLU A 344 5.96 -40.82 -6.32
C GLU A 344 6.37 -39.41 -6.80
N ASN A 345 6.04 -39.06 -8.05
CA ASN A 345 6.35 -37.76 -8.66
C ASN A 345 5.11 -36.90 -9.02
N ILE A 346 3.89 -37.29 -8.66
CA ILE A 346 2.69 -36.54 -9.06
C ILE A 346 2.31 -35.55 -7.97
N ILE A 347 2.48 -34.26 -8.26
CA ILE A 347 2.00 -33.18 -7.41
C ILE A 347 0.45 -33.23 -7.39
N PRO A 348 -0.20 -33.31 -6.21
CA PRO A 348 -1.65 -33.38 -6.14
C PRO A 348 -2.29 -32.12 -6.71
N GLN A 349 -3.47 -32.26 -7.32
CA GLN A 349 -4.20 -31.15 -7.92
C GLN A 349 -5.64 -31.11 -7.40
N VAL A 350 -6.19 -29.91 -7.21
CA VAL A 350 -7.58 -29.68 -6.81
C VAL A 350 -8.19 -28.53 -7.59
N ASN A 351 -9.47 -28.63 -7.96
CA ASN A 351 -10.16 -27.53 -8.61
C ASN A 351 -10.55 -26.46 -7.58
N LEU A 352 -10.39 -25.18 -7.93
CA LEU A 352 -10.81 -24.04 -7.10
C LEU A 352 -12.28 -24.15 -6.67
N TYR A 353 -13.19 -24.54 -7.56
CA TYR A 353 -14.61 -24.66 -7.24
C TYR A 353 -14.87 -25.65 -6.11
N THR A 354 -14.07 -26.72 -6.01
CA THR A 354 -14.15 -27.68 -4.89
C THR A 354 -13.82 -27.03 -3.56
N LEU A 355 -12.83 -26.11 -3.54
CA LEU A 355 -12.46 -25.37 -2.33
C LEU A 355 -13.54 -24.34 -1.95
N LEU A 356 -14.18 -23.73 -2.96
CA LEU A 356 -15.23 -22.73 -2.76
C LEU A 356 -16.54 -23.33 -2.27
N ASN A 357 -16.78 -24.63 -2.48
CA ASN A 357 -17.95 -25.32 -1.94
C ASN A 357 -18.06 -25.22 -0.40
N LYS A 358 -16.98 -24.90 0.32
CA LYS A 358 -17.03 -24.55 1.74
C LYS A 358 -18.05 -23.43 2.05
N PHE A 359 -18.29 -22.54 1.11
CA PHE A 359 -19.09 -21.32 1.28
C PHE A 359 -20.50 -21.40 0.66
N ASN A 360 -20.93 -22.59 0.24
CA ASN A 360 -22.19 -22.81 -0.47
C ASN A 360 -23.42 -23.04 0.44
N ALA A 361 -23.30 -22.79 1.75
CA ALA A 361 -24.32 -23.04 2.77
C ALA A 361 -24.71 -24.52 3.01
N VAL A 362 -24.13 -25.47 2.27
CA VAL A 362 -24.45 -26.91 2.35
C VAL A 362 -23.35 -27.70 3.04
N ILE A 363 -22.08 -27.46 2.69
CA ILE A 363 -20.97 -28.23 3.28
C ILE A 363 -20.77 -27.81 4.74
N GLU A 364 -20.94 -28.77 5.64
CA GLU A 364 -20.57 -28.63 7.04
C GLU A 364 -19.12 -29.04 7.26
N LYS A 365 -18.39 -28.25 8.06
CA LYS A 365 -17.02 -28.52 8.48
C LYS A 365 -16.98 -28.67 10.00
N GLU A 366 -16.30 -29.72 10.45
CA GLU A 366 -16.05 -29.93 11.87
C GLU A 366 -14.94 -28.99 12.38
N TYR A 367 -15.23 -28.31 13.49
CA TYR A 367 -14.30 -27.47 14.25
C TYR A 367 -14.21 -28.00 15.67
N LYS A 368 -13.03 -28.49 16.03
CA LYS A 368 -12.74 -29.01 17.37
C LYS A 368 -12.07 -27.95 18.21
N THR A 369 -12.61 -27.72 19.40
CA THR A 369 -11.96 -26.93 20.46
C THR A 369 -11.48 -27.88 21.55
N TYR A 370 -10.85 -27.37 22.61
CA TYR A 370 -10.37 -28.22 23.71
C TYR A 370 -11.49 -28.99 24.44
N LYS A 371 -12.74 -28.49 24.43
CA LYS A 371 -13.87 -29.08 25.17
C LYS A 371 -15.06 -29.45 24.30
N GLU A 372 -15.20 -28.84 23.13
CA GLU A 372 -16.43 -28.88 22.34
C GLU A 372 -16.13 -29.02 20.86
N ASN A 373 -16.97 -29.80 20.17
CA ASN A 373 -16.94 -29.96 18.72
C ASN A 373 -18.13 -29.24 18.11
N PHE A 374 -17.90 -28.54 17.01
CA PHE A 374 -18.92 -27.77 16.30
C PHE A 374 -18.95 -28.18 14.83
N MET A 375 -20.14 -28.31 14.26
CA MET A 375 -20.33 -28.28 12.81
C MET A 375 -20.60 -26.83 12.40
N LYS A 376 -19.82 -26.33 11.44
CA LYS A 376 -20.02 -24.99 10.87
C LYS A 376 -20.26 -25.10 9.37
N ARG A 377 -21.28 -24.41 8.88
CA ARG A 377 -21.50 -24.16 7.45
C ARG A 377 -21.48 -22.65 7.20
N PHE A 378 -20.95 -22.26 6.05
CA PHE A 378 -20.72 -20.86 5.69
C PHE A 378 -21.57 -20.51 4.47
N GLU A 379 -22.25 -19.37 4.51
CA GLU A 379 -23.01 -18.80 3.39
C GLU A 379 -22.51 -17.40 3.13
N ILE A 380 -22.09 -17.09 1.90
CA ILE A 380 -21.77 -15.71 1.51
C ILE A 380 -23.06 -14.96 1.25
N THR A 381 -23.25 -13.82 1.92
CA THR A 381 -24.43 -12.95 1.74
C THR A 381 -24.13 -11.75 0.84
N GLU A 382 -22.90 -11.23 0.89
CA GLU A 382 -22.47 -10.10 0.08
C GLU A 382 -21.05 -10.30 -0.45
N LEU A 383 -20.90 -10.18 -1.77
CA LEU A 383 -19.62 -10.25 -2.45
C LEU A 383 -18.96 -8.85 -2.56
N PRO A 384 -17.66 -8.72 -2.27
CA PRO A 384 -16.93 -7.46 -2.42
C PRO A 384 -16.56 -7.19 -3.89
N PRO A 385 -16.34 -5.91 -4.28
CA PRO A 385 -15.81 -5.58 -5.61
C PRO A 385 -14.45 -6.24 -5.91
N TYR A 386 -13.62 -6.42 -4.89
CA TYR A 386 -12.39 -7.19 -4.96
C TYR A 386 -12.42 -8.30 -3.91
N LEU A 387 -12.29 -9.55 -4.35
CA LEU A 387 -12.33 -10.72 -3.48
C LEU A 387 -10.93 -11.28 -3.29
N ILE A 388 -10.51 -11.42 -2.03
CA ILE A 388 -9.24 -12.05 -1.68
C ILE A 388 -9.49 -13.48 -1.26
N LEU A 389 -8.81 -14.44 -1.90
CA LEU A 389 -8.76 -15.83 -1.48
C LEU A 389 -7.41 -16.14 -0.84
N TYR A 390 -7.43 -16.72 0.34
CA TYR A 390 -6.26 -17.26 1.02
C TYR A 390 -6.31 -18.78 0.98
N ILE A 391 -5.33 -19.40 0.32
CA ILE A 391 -5.22 -20.85 0.20
C ILE A 391 -4.31 -21.33 1.32
N LYS A 392 -4.90 -21.99 2.33
CA LYS A 392 -4.19 -22.39 3.54
C LYS A 392 -3.24 -23.57 3.25
N ARG A 393 -1.98 -23.26 3.00
CA ARG A 393 -0.93 -24.24 2.72
C ARG A 393 -0.17 -24.71 3.96
N PHE A 394 0.00 -23.84 4.94
CA PHE A 394 0.79 -24.16 6.13
C PHE A 394 -0.11 -24.67 7.26
N THR A 395 0.22 -25.85 7.76
CA THR A 395 -0.43 -26.44 8.93
C THR A 395 0.62 -26.85 9.94
N LYS A 396 0.49 -26.36 11.17
CA LYS A 396 1.35 -26.76 12.26
C LYS A 396 0.89 -28.10 12.81
N ASN A 397 1.73 -29.11 12.64
CA ASN A 397 1.58 -30.40 13.31
C ASN A 397 2.25 -30.34 14.70
N THR A 398 2.19 -31.42 15.48
CA THR A 398 2.77 -31.48 16.83
C THR A 398 4.27 -31.18 16.86
N PHE A 399 4.99 -31.50 15.76
CA PHE A 399 6.46 -31.44 15.71
C PHE A 399 7.00 -30.33 14.81
N PHE A 400 6.40 -30.10 13.64
CA PHE A 400 6.87 -29.13 12.65
C PHE A 400 5.71 -28.52 11.87
N VAL A 401 6.02 -27.47 11.10
CA VAL A 401 5.07 -26.88 10.15
C VAL A 401 5.19 -27.63 8.83
N GLU A 402 4.07 -28.11 8.31
CA GLU A 402 3.98 -28.80 7.04
C GLU A 402 3.39 -27.86 5.99
N LYS A 403 3.97 -27.86 4.78
CA LYS A 403 3.41 -27.19 3.60
C LYS A 403 2.65 -28.19 2.76
N ASN A 404 1.41 -27.86 2.41
CA ASN A 404 0.62 -28.62 1.45
C ASN A 404 1.01 -28.21 0.01
N PRO A 405 1.60 -29.12 -0.79
CA PRO A 405 2.09 -28.81 -2.14
C PRO A 405 0.99 -28.88 -3.21
N THR A 406 -0.27 -29.10 -2.85
CA THR A 406 -1.38 -29.28 -3.80
C THR A 406 -1.53 -28.05 -4.72
N ILE A 407 -1.50 -28.27 -6.03
CA ILE A 407 -1.75 -27.23 -7.02
C ILE A 407 -3.25 -27.00 -7.14
N VAL A 408 -3.66 -25.74 -7.14
CA VAL A 408 -5.07 -25.37 -7.30
C VAL A 408 -5.27 -24.99 -8.76
N ASN A 409 -6.16 -25.71 -9.44
CA ASN A 409 -6.55 -25.41 -10.81
C ASN A 409 -7.66 -24.35 -10.79
N PHE A 410 -7.37 -23.17 -11.32
CA PHE A 410 -8.30 -22.04 -11.39
C PHE A 410 -8.24 -21.36 -12.76
N PRO A 411 -9.36 -20.86 -13.30
CA PRO A 411 -9.32 -19.98 -14.46
C PRO A 411 -8.80 -18.59 -14.06
N VAL A 412 -7.99 -17.96 -14.90
CA VAL A 412 -7.50 -16.58 -14.67
C VAL A 412 -8.54 -15.50 -15.01
N LYS A 413 -9.58 -15.85 -15.77
CA LYS A 413 -10.67 -14.96 -16.19
C LYS A 413 -12.01 -15.68 -16.12
N ASN A 414 -13.09 -14.92 -15.96
CA ASN A 414 -14.47 -15.39 -15.93
C ASN A 414 -14.76 -16.45 -14.86
N VAL A 415 -14.22 -16.27 -13.65
CA VAL A 415 -14.54 -17.13 -12.51
C VAL A 415 -15.90 -16.72 -11.95
N ASP A 416 -16.93 -17.53 -12.16
CA ASP A 416 -18.25 -17.27 -11.58
C ASP A 416 -18.31 -17.71 -10.11
N PHE A 417 -18.46 -16.73 -9.21
CA PHE A 417 -18.76 -16.96 -7.80
C PHE A 417 -20.27 -17.04 -7.54
N GLY A 418 -21.11 -16.94 -8.57
CA GLY A 418 -22.56 -17.03 -8.45
C GLY A 418 -23.03 -18.43 -8.03
N ASP A 419 -22.30 -19.49 -8.39
CA ASP A 419 -22.68 -20.87 -8.09
C ASP A 419 -22.50 -21.28 -6.63
N ILE A 420 -21.72 -20.50 -5.87
CA ILE A 420 -21.55 -20.69 -4.43
C ILE A 420 -22.54 -19.85 -3.61
N LEU A 421 -23.34 -19.00 -4.26
CA LEU A 421 -24.37 -18.21 -3.60
C LEU A 421 -25.69 -18.98 -3.58
N THR A 422 -26.46 -18.81 -2.51
CA THR A 422 -27.84 -19.30 -2.47
C THR A 422 -28.69 -18.55 -3.50
N PRO A 423 -29.75 -19.17 -4.07
CA PRO A 423 -30.58 -18.52 -5.10
C PRO A 423 -31.11 -17.15 -4.70
N GLU A 424 -31.46 -16.99 -3.42
CA GLU A 424 -31.92 -15.73 -2.84
C GLU A 424 -30.86 -14.64 -2.85
N VAL A 425 -29.60 -15.00 -2.56
CA VAL A 425 -28.48 -14.07 -2.56
C VAL A 425 -28.04 -13.79 -3.99
N LYS A 426 -27.96 -14.82 -4.85
CA LYS A 426 -27.63 -14.67 -6.27
C LYS A 426 -28.57 -13.70 -6.97
N ALA A 427 -29.87 -13.74 -6.66
CA ALA A 427 -30.87 -12.81 -7.21
C ALA A 427 -30.63 -11.34 -6.83
N LYS A 428 -29.93 -11.06 -5.71
CA LYS A 428 -29.60 -9.70 -5.27
C LYS A 428 -28.33 -9.15 -5.93
N HIS A 429 -27.48 -10.02 -6.48
CA HIS A 429 -26.21 -9.63 -7.09
C HIS A 429 -26.35 -9.56 -8.62
N PRO A 430 -26.23 -8.37 -9.24
CA PRO A 430 -26.32 -8.24 -10.70
C PRO A 430 -25.12 -8.84 -11.42
N TYR A 431 -23.96 -8.91 -10.75
CA TYR A 431 -22.71 -9.44 -11.29
C TYR A 431 -22.08 -10.36 -10.26
N THR A 432 -21.62 -11.53 -10.70
CA THR A 432 -20.95 -12.54 -9.86
C THR A 432 -19.68 -13.11 -10.48
N THR A 433 -19.31 -12.62 -11.66
CA THR A 433 -18.13 -13.08 -12.40
C THR A 433 -16.92 -12.24 -12.07
N TYR A 434 -15.78 -12.89 -11.82
CA TYR A 434 -14.55 -12.24 -11.43
C TYR A 434 -13.37 -12.62 -12.33
N ASP A 435 -12.42 -11.70 -12.45
CA ASP A 435 -11.13 -11.92 -13.13
C ASP A 435 -9.99 -11.85 -12.11
N LEU A 436 -8.99 -12.72 -12.27
CA LEU A 436 -7.80 -12.73 -11.42
C LEU A 436 -6.93 -11.50 -11.76
N VAL A 437 -6.51 -10.76 -10.73
CA VAL A 437 -5.66 -9.56 -10.87
C VAL A 437 -4.27 -9.79 -10.29
N ALA A 438 -4.18 -10.52 -9.17
CA ALA A 438 -2.92 -10.84 -8.51
C ALA A 438 -2.94 -12.26 -7.96
N ASN A 439 -1.81 -12.97 -8.06
CA ASN A 439 -1.61 -14.30 -7.50
C ASN A 439 -0.23 -14.40 -6.85
N ILE A 440 -0.23 -14.45 -5.52
CA ILE A 440 0.97 -14.61 -4.71
C ILE A 440 1.26 -16.09 -4.56
N VAL A 441 2.52 -16.47 -4.71
CA VAL A 441 3.02 -17.84 -4.65
C VAL A 441 4.09 -17.92 -3.57
N HIS A 442 4.16 -19.07 -2.92
CA HIS A 442 5.26 -19.43 -2.02
C HIS A 442 5.99 -20.64 -2.59
N ASP A 443 7.28 -20.48 -2.90
CA ASP A 443 8.15 -21.56 -3.35
C ASP A 443 9.09 -21.99 -2.22
N GLY A 444 9.39 -23.28 -2.13
CA GLY A 444 10.29 -23.84 -1.12
C GLY A 444 9.59 -24.34 0.16
N GLU A 445 10.41 -24.67 1.15
CA GLU A 445 10.01 -25.29 2.42
C GLU A 445 9.48 -24.27 3.44
N PRO A 446 8.64 -24.70 4.41
CA PRO A 446 8.25 -23.86 5.55
C PRO A 446 9.46 -23.21 6.25
N GLY A 447 9.49 -21.88 6.30
CA GLY A 447 10.50 -21.11 7.04
C GLY A 447 11.79 -20.77 6.28
N GLN A 448 12.00 -21.31 5.06
CA GLN A 448 13.13 -20.97 4.20
C GLN A 448 12.72 -20.71 2.73
N GLY A 449 11.42 -20.59 2.47
CA GLY A 449 10.89 -20.34 1.15
C GLY A 449 11.03 -18.90 0.70
N THR A 450 10.63 -18.66 -0.55
CA THR A 450 10.59 -17.32 -1.15
C THR A 450 9.20 -17.02 -1.66
N TYR A 451 8.82 -15.75 -1.60
CA TYR A 451 7.55 -15.28 -2.14
C TYR A 451 7.74 -14.52 -3.45
N ARG A 452 6.88 -14.82 -4.42
CA ARG A 452 6.75 -14.06 -5.67
C ARG A 452 5.29 -13.78 -5.96
N VAL A 453 5.02 -12.81 -6.82
CA VAL A 453 3.67 -12.41 -7.18
C VAL A 453 3.51 -12.32 -8.69
N HIS A 454 2.43 -12.91 -9.20
CA HIS A 454 1.99 -12.72 -10.57
C HIS A 454 0.96 -11.60 -10.60
N ILE A 455 1.16 -10.63 -11.48
CA ILE A 455 0.34 -9.42 -11.59
C ILE A 455 -0.16 -9.28 -13.02
N LEU A 456 -1.46 -8.98 -13.16
CA LEU A 456 -2.07 -8.59 -14.42
C LEU A 456 -1.80 -7.11 -14.71
N HIS A 457 -1.11 -6.83 -15.81
CA HIS A 457 -1.02 -5.49 -16.34
C HIS A 457 -2.28 -5.18 -17.17
N ARG A 458 -3.18 -4.37 -16.60
CA ARG A 458 -4.52 -4.11 -17.18
C ARG A 458 -4.49 -3.58 -18.61
N ALA A 459 -3.58 -2.65 -18.91
CA ALA A 459 -3.54 -2.01 -20.22
C ALA A 459 -3.22 -2.99 -21.36
N THR A 460 -2.39 -4.00 -21.10
CA THR A 460 -1.98 -4.99 -22.11
C THR A 460 -2.65 -6.33 -21.98
N GLY A 461 -3.25 -6.62 -20.82
CA GLY A 461 -3.73 -7.96 -20.47
C GLY A 461 -2.61 -8.99 -20.29
N GLN A 462 -1.34 -8.55 -20.22
CA GLN A 462 -0.19 -9.42 -20.01
C GLN A 462 0.05 -9.66 -18.52
N TRP A 463 0.65 -10.80 -18.20
CA TRP A 463 1.01 -11.16 -16.84
C TRP A 463 2.51 -11.03 -16.62
N TYR A 464 2.87 -10.55 -15.44
CA TYR A 464 4.24 -10.41 -15.00
C TYR A 464 4.43 -11.11 -13.66
N GLU A 465 5.52 -11.85 -13.55
CA GLU A 465 6.03 -12.38 -12.30
C GLU A 465 7.04 -11.39 -11.71
N LEU A 466 6.80 -10.99 -10.46
CA LEU A 466 7.67 -10.12 -9.70
C LEU A 466 8.19 -10.89 -8.49
N GLN A 467 9.51 -11.06 -8.45
CA GLN A 467 10.24 -11.60 -7.30
C GLN A 467 11.30 -10.58 -6.91
N ASP A 468 10.95 -9.75 -5.92
CA ASP A 468 11.75 -8.61 -5.48
C ASP A 468 12.13 -7.71 -6.67
N LEU A 469 13.43 -7.66 -7.03
CA LEU A 469 13.95 -6.84 -8.13
C LEU A 469 13.73 -7.47 -9.51
N HIS A 470 13.48 -8.78 -9.57
CA HIS A 470 13.32 -9.49 -10.83
C HIS A 470 11.88 -9.37 -11.31
N VAL A 471 11.73 -8.90 -12.54
CA VAL A 471 10.45 -8.75 -13.23
C VAL A 471 10.53 -9.52 -14.54
N THR A 472 9.69 -10.53 -14.69
CA THR A 472 9.65 -11.39 -15.88
C THR A 472 8.22 -11.48 -16.40
N GLN A 473 8.04 -11.60 -17.71
CA GLN A 473 6.73 -11.85 -18.28
C GLN A 473 6.39 -13.34 -18.13
N ILE A 474 5.16 -13.65 -17.72
CA ILE A 474 4.69 -15.03 -17.53
C ILE A 474 3.42 -15.27 -18.36
N LEU A 475 3.30 -16.47 -18.90
CA LEU A 475 2.10 -16.87 -19.63
C LEU A 475 0.96 -17.20 -18.66
N PRO A 476 -0.30 -16.84 -18.98
CA PRO A 476 -1.45 -17.13 -18.11
C PRO A 476 -1.60 -18.60 -17.70
N GLN A 477 -1.23 -19.54 -18.60
CA GLN A 477 -1.31 -20.98 -18.36
C GLN A 477 -0.28 -21.46 -17.31
N MET A 478 0.83 -20.74 -17.13
CA MET A 478 1.86 -21.11 -16.16
C MET A 478 1.46 -20.72 -14.74
N ILE A 479 0.62 -19.69 -14.58
CA ILE A 479 0.16 -19.19 -13.28
C ILE A 479 -0.59 -20.29 -12.52
N THR A 480 -1.41 -21.08 -13.21
CA THR A 480 -2.24 -22.13 -12.61
C THR A 480 -1.43 -23.35 -12.17
N LEU A 481 -0.18 -23.47 -12.62
CA LEU A 481 0.74 -24.56 -12.25
C LEU A 481 1.52 -24.25 -10.96
N THR A 482 1.36 -23.06 -10.41
CA THR A 482 2.11 -22.61 -9.24
C THR A 482 1.37 -22.88 -7.93
N GLU A 483 2.09 -22.92 -6.82
CA GLU A 483 1.54 -23.09 -5.48
C GLU A 483 0.88 -21.79 -4.99
N ALA A 484 -0.23 -21.42 -5.62
CA ALA A 484 -1.02 -20.23 -5.29
C ALA A 484 -1.31 -20.16 -3.80
N TYR A 485 -0.95 -19.05 -3.17
CA TYR A 485 -1.04 -18.82 -1.73
C TYR A 485 -2.12 -17.78 -1.39
N ILE A 486 -2.06 -16.61 -2.04
CA ILE A 486 -3.08 -15.57 -1.91
C ILE A 486 -3.46 -15.10 -3.31
N GLN A 487 -4.75 -14.96 -3.57
CA GLN A 487 -5.28 -14.50 -4.85
C GLN A 487 -6.18 -13.29 -4.64
N ILE A 488 -6.12 -12.34 -5.57
CA ILE A 488 -7.02 -11.19 -5.61
C ILE A 488 -7.78 -11.22 -6.93
N TYR A 489 -9.09 -11.24 -6.81
CA TYR A 489 -10.05 -11.26 -7.91
C TYR A 489 -10.81 -9.94 -7.97
N GLU A 490 -11.09 -9.42 -9.16
CA GLU A 490 -11.93 -8.24 -9.37
C GLU A 490 -13.27 -8.63 -9.99
N LEU A 491 -14.35 -8.05 -9.49
CA LEU A 491 -15.69 -8.20 -10.04
C LEU A 491 -15.81 -7.54 -11.42
N ARG A 492 -16.13 -8.34 -12.43
CA ARG A 492 -16.43 -7.85 -13.77
C ARG A 492 -17.84 -7.26 -13.80
N LYS A 493 -17.92 -5.97 -14.12
CA LYS A 493 -19.20 -5.24 -14.28
C LYS A 493 -19.68 -5.17 -15.73
N ASP A 494 -18.86 -5.67 -16.66
CA ASP A 494 -19.14 -5.61 -18.09
C ASP A 494 -19.78 -6.92 -18.58
N THR A 495 -21.11 -7.00 -18.45
CA THR A 495 -21.94 -7.93 -19.21
C THR A 495 -23.05 -7.13 -19.88
N HIS A 496 -22.79 -6.62 -21.09
CA HIS A 496 -23.75 -6.36 -22.20
C HIS A 496 -23.15 -5.46 -23.31
N MET A 497 -22.01 -5.80 -23.95
CA MET A 497 -21.60 -5.12 -25.21
C MET A 497 -20.80 -5.97 -26.23
N GLU A 498 -20.80 -7.31 -26.16
CA GLU A 498 -20.05 -8.12 -27.16
C GLU A 498 -20.91 -8.99 -28.11
N ASN A 499 -22.24 -8.93 -28.06
CA ASN A 499 -23.11 -9.74 -28.96
C ASN A 499 -24.13 -8.93 -29.79
N GLY A 500 -23.80 -7.72 -30.23
CA GLY A 500 -24.71 -6.85 -31.00
C GLY A 500 -24.35 -6.54 -32.46
N ASP A 501 -23.07 -6.44 -32.82
CA ASP A 501 -22.69 -5.66 -34.01
C ASP A 501 -22.26 -6.45 -35.26
N ASN A 502 -22.63 -7.72 -35.39
CA ASN A 502 -22.22 -8.53 -36.56
C ASN A 502 -23.36 -9.18 -37.38
N LYS A 503 -24.57 -8.59 -37.39
CA LYS A 503 -25.66 -9.09 -38.27
C LYS A 503 -26.30 -8.11 -39.27
N ASN A 504 -25.95 -6.82 -39.33
CA ASN A 504 -26.63 -5.87 -40.23
C ASN A 504 -25.73 -5.10 -41.20
N LYS A 505 -24.78 -5.77 -41.87
CA LYS A 505 -24.08 -5.22 -43.05
C LYS A 505 -23.82 -6.27 -44.14
N LYS A 506 -24.87 -6.93 -44.63
CA LYS A 506 -24.92 -7.53 -45.97
C LYS A 506 -26.38 -7.55 -46.44
N ASN A 507 -26.79 -6.46 -47.07
CA ASN A 507 -27.81 -6.38 -48.14
C ASN A 507 -28.22 -4.91 -48.33
N THR A 508 -27.42 -4.21 -49.11
CA THR A 508 -27.83 -3.10 -49.99
C THR A 508 -26.80 -3.01 -51.09
#